data_AF-A0A6V7VEU8-F1
#
_entry.id   AF-A0A6V7VEU8-F1
#
_cell.length_a   1.000
_cell.length_b   1.000
_cell.length_c   1.000
_cell.angle_alpha   90.00
_cell.angle_beta   90.00
_cell.angle_gamma   90.00
#
_symmetry.space_group_name_H-M   'P 1'
#
loop_
_entity.id
_entity.type
_entity.pdbx_description
1 polymer ?
#
loop_
_entity_poly.entity_id
_entity_poly.type
_entity_poly.pdbx_seq_one_letter_code
_entity_poly.pdbx_strand_id
1 'polypeptide(L)'
;MFNGILSLQNKEKLSHDGYIYVMDKPSADGEKIFWRCDTRKTTECKGRIHTTADEERSFLRMVTAHSCSGLGDPARVGVQKVMSVIRQRGASTMEKPAQIRAAAVQNLPLAIMGIS
;
A
#
# COMPACT_ATOMS: atom_id res chain seq x y z
N MET A 1 -5.58 15.06 8.71
CA MET A 1 -4.19 14.88 8.23
C MET A 1 -4.17 13.87 7.10
N PHE A 2 -3.63 14.22 5.93
CA PHE A 2 -3.46 13.32 4.78
C PHE A 2 -2.33 12.34 5.08
N ASN A 3 -2.62 11.03 5.05
CA ASN A 3 -1.69 10.00 5.54
C ASN A 3 -1.26 9.06 4.41
N GLY A 4 -0.53 9.60 3.43
CA GLY A 4 0.36 8.83 2.58
C GLY A 4 -0.29 7.97 1.48
N ILE A 5 0.49 7.80 0.44
CA ILE A 5 0.20 6.97 -0.72
C ILE A 5 0.77 5.58 -0.42
N LEU A 6 -0.04 4.54 -0.57
CA LEU A 6 0.36 3.15 -0.36
C LEU A 6 0.50 2.49 -1.73
N SER A 7 1.70 2.10 -2.12
CA SER A 7 1.89 1.27 -3.32
C SER A 7 1.89 -0.20 -2.92
N LEU A 8 0.88 -0.96 -3.35
CA LEU A 8 0.80 -2.41 -3.13
C LEU A 8 0.26 -3.06 -4.40
N GLN A 9 1.08 -3.93 -5.02
CA GLN A 9 0.73 -4.69 -6.24
C GLN A 9 0.34 -3.79 -7.42
N ASN A 10 1.32 -3.00 -7.92
CA ASN A 10 1.22 -2.27 -9.20
C ASN A 10 0.09 -1.23 -9.30
N LYS A 11 -0.55 -0.87 -8.18
CA LYS A 11 -1.61 0.15 -8.13
C LYS A 11 -1.38 1.09 -6.96
N GLU A 12 -1.47 2.37 -7.26
CA GLU A 12 -1.42 3.43 -6.26
C GLU A 12 -2.69 3.42 -5.42
N LYS A 13 -2.50 3.49 -4.10
CA LYS A 13 -3.58 3.64 -3.14
C LYS A 13 -3.38 4.90 -2.32
N LEU A 14 -4.48 5.44 -1.84
CA LEU A 14 -4.52 6.62 -0.99
C LEU A 14 -5.25 6.26 0.30
N SER A 15 -4.74 6.69 1.44
CA SER A 15 -5.51 6.62 2.69
C SER A 15 -6.05 8.00 3.05
N HIS A 16 -7.36 8.06 3.35
CA HIS A 16 -8.03 9.29 3.76
C HIS A 16 -9.20 8.93 4.67
N ASP A 17 -9.27 9.63 5.81
CA ASP A 17 -10.37 9.52 6.79
C ASP A 17 -10.69 8.08 7.25
N GLY A 18 -9.64 7.27 7.47
CA GLY A 18 -9.81 5.87 7.88
C GLY A 18 -10.23 4.91 6.75
N TYR A 19 -10.35 5.39 5.52
CA TYR A 19 -10.63 4.57 4.35
C TYR A 19 -9.40 4.44 3.44
N ILE A 20 -9.40 3.37 2.66
CA ILE A 20 -8.38 3.12 1.63
C ILE A 20 -9.06 3.22 0.26
N TYR A 21 -8.41 3.97 -0.62
CA TYR A 21 -8.84 4.14 -1.99
C TYR A 21 -7.77 3.66 -2.94
N VAL A 22 -8.19 3.20 -4.12
CA VAL A 22 -7.32 2.80 -5.23
C VAL A 22 -7.54 3.80 -6.36
N MET A 23 -6.45 4.17 -7.06
CA MET A 23 -6.54 5.03 -8.23
C MET A 23 -7.43 4.35 -9.29
N ASP A 24 -8.42 5.09 -9.80
CA ASP A 24 -9.28 4.64 -10.90
C ASP A 24 -8.78 5.20 -12.23
N LYS A 25 -8.69 6.53 -12.34
CA LYS A 25 -8.15 7.25 -13.50
C LYS A 25 -7.88 8.73 -13.18
N PRO A 26 -6.97 9.40 -13.90
CA PRO A 26 -6.87 10.85 -13.89
C PRO A 26 -8.05 11.52 -14.62
N SER A 27 -8.27 12.81 -14.35
CA SER A 27 -9.20 13.67 -15.10
C SER A 27 -8.70 13.87 -16.53
N ALA A 28 -9.61 14.21 -17.44
CA ALA A 28 -9.25 14.50 -18.84
C ALA A 28 -8.24 15.65 -18.94
N ASP A 29 -8.39 16.66 -18.07
CA ASP A 29 -7.50 17.83 -17.99
C ASP A 29 -6.20 17.54 -17.22
N GLY A 30 -6.04 16.33 -16.66
CA GLY A 30 -4.85 15.94 -15.89
C GLY A 30 -4.75 16.57 -14.50
N GLU A 31 -5.61 17.52 -14.12
CA GLU A 31 -5.50 18.26 -12.84
C GLU A 31 -5.97 17.48 -11.61
N LYS A 32 -6.76 16.42 -11.81
CA LYS A 32 -7.42 15.69 -10.71
C LYS A 32 -7.23 14.19 -10.88
N ILE A 33 -7.24 13.46 -9.77
CA ILE A 33 -7.23 12.00 -9.77
C ILE A 33 -8.51 11.50 -9.13
N PHE A 34 -9.16 10.54 -9.78
CA PHE A 34 -10.35 9.88 -9.29
C PHE A 34 -9.97 8.60 -8.56
N TRP A 35 -10.45 8.49 -7.33
CA TRP A 35 -10.17 7.37 -6.45
C TRP A 35 -11.46 6.66 -6.06
N ARG A 36 -11.37 5.35 -5.91
CA ARG A 36 -12.49 4.48 -5.53
C ARG A 36 -12.12 3.64 -4.31
N CYS A 37 -13.11 3.30 -3.49
CA CYS A 37 -12.90 2.43 -2.34
C CYS A 37 -12.23 1.09 -2.74
N ASP A 38 -11.24 0.65 -1.96
CA ASP A 38 -10.53 -0.62 -2.23
C ASP A 38 -11.43 -1.85 -2.03
N THR A 39 -12.38 -1.77 -1.11
CA THR A 39 -13.34 -2.84 -0.81
C THR A 39 -14.53 -2.89 -1.77
N ARG A 40 -14.55 -2.10 -2.85
CA ARG A 40 -15.64 -2.12 -3.85
C ARG A 40 -15.93 -3.52 -4.38
N LYS A 41 -14.92 -4.36 -4.55
CA LYS A 41 -15.10 -5.75 -5.03
C LYS A 41 -15.72 -6.68 -4.00
N THR A 42 -15.52 -6.42 -2.71
CA THR A 42 -15.95 -7.31 -1.63
C THR A 42 -17.23 -6.86 -0.94
N THR A 43 -17.50 -5.55 -0.95
CA THR A 43 -18.61 -4.91 -0.22
C THR A 43 -19.53 -4.11 -1.14
N GLU A 44 -19.28 -4.13 -2.45
CA GLU A 44 -19.97 -3.31 -3.46
C GLU A 44 -19.94 -1.79 -3.17
N CYS A 45 -19.00 -1.36 -2.32
CA CYS A 45 -18.89 0.03 -1.91
C CYS A 45 -18.66 0.96 -3.09
N LYS A 46 -19.49 2.00 -3.16
CA LYS A 46 -19.44 3.04 -4.20
C LYS A 46 -18.65 4.27 -3.76
N GLY A 47 -18.00 4.22 -2.60
CA GLY A 47 -17.20 5.33 -2.04
C GLY A 47 -16.18 5.86 -3.03
N ARG A 48 -16.23 7.16 -3.30
CA ARG A 48 -15.38 7.85 -4.29
C ARG A 48 -14.94 9.21 -3.79
N ILE A 49 -13.70 9.56 -4.07
CA ILE A 49 -13.11 10.87 -3.77
C ILE A 49 -12.27 11.36 -4.93
N HIS A 50 -12.09 12.67 -5.01
CA HIS A 50 -11.18 13.32 -5.96
C HIS A 50 -10.05 13.99 -5.20
N THR A 51 -8.83 13.87 -5.71
CA THR A 51 -7.67 14.68 -5.26
C THR A 51 -7.15 15.52 -6.41
N THR A 52 -6.28 16.47 -6.10
CA THR A 52 -5.35 17.06 -7.07
C THR A 52 -4.39 16.00 -7.60
N ALA A 53 -3.84 16.25 -8.79
CA ALA A 53 -2.83 15.42 -9.44
C ALA A 53 -1.38 15.88 -9.16
N ASP A 54 -1.22 16.94 -8.36
CA ASP A 54 0.08 17.40 -7.87
C ASP A 54 0.75 16.38 -6.93
N GLU A 55 2.01 16.63 -6.59
CA GLU A 55 2.78 15.75 -5.70
C GLU A 55 2.16 15.65 -4.30
N GLU A 56 1.48 16.71 -3.84
CA GLU A 56 0.84 16.74 -2.52
C GLU A 56 -0.47 15.93 -2.44
N ARG A 57 -1.14 15.68 -3.58
CA ARG A 57 -2.41 14.93 -3.68
C ARG A 57 -3.46 15.40 -2.68
N SER A 58 -3.61 16.71 -2.60
CA SER A 58 -4.61 17.39 -1.79
C SER A 58 -6.03 16.90 -2.11
N PHE A 59 -6.80 16.60 -1.08
CA PHE A 59 -8.21 16.21 -1.26
C PHE A 59 -9.04 17.39 -1.73
N LEU A 60 -9.83 17.14 -2.77
CA LEU A 60 -10.74 18.14 -3.32
C LEU A 60 -12.15 17.94 -2.76
N ARG A 61 -12.69 16.72 -2.89
CA ARG A 61 -14.05 16.40 -2.44
C ARG A 61 -14.33 14.91 -2.38
N MET A 62 -15.33 14.57 -1.58
CA MET A 62 -16.01 13.28 -1.64
C MET A 62 -17.15 13.34 -2.66
N VAL A 63 -17.19 12.36 -3.57
CA VAL A 63 -18.20 12.26 -4.64
C VAL A 63 -19.32 11.32 -4.23
N THR A 64 -18.98 10.24 -3.54
CA THR A 64 -19.95 9.25 -3.08
C THR A 64 -19.50 8.76 -1.71
N ALA A 65 -20.46 8.73 -0.78
CA ALA A 65 -20.25 8.24 0.57
C ALA A 65 -19.93 6.74 0.57
N HIS A 66 -19.22 6.28 1.59
CA HIS A 66 -18.94 4.86 1.79
C HIS A 66 -20.16 4.13 2.32
N SER A 67 -20.32 2.88 1.87
CA SER A 67 -21.29 1.93 2.44
C SER A 67 -20.59 0.75 3.14
N CYS A 68 -19.26 0.62 3.03
CA CYS A 68 -18.52 -0.55 3.52
C CYS A 68 -18.19 -0.54 5.02
N SER A 69 -18.27 0.61 5.68
CA SER A 69 -18.02 0.77 7.13
C SER A 69 -18.55 2.16 7.52
N GLY A 70 -19.36 2.28 8.57
CA GLY A 70 -20.00 3.56 8.92
C GLY A 70 -19.04 4.66 9.40
N LEU A 71 -17.83 4.32 9.83
CA LEU A 71 -16.86 5.25 10.44
C LEU A 71 -15.39 5.08 9.96
N GLY A 72 -15.16 4.32 8.89
CA GLY A 72 -13.80 3.96 8.46
C GLY A 72 -13.11 3.01 9.45
N ASP A 73 -11.94 2.50 9.08
CA ASP A 73 -11.17 1.57 9.90
C ASP A 73 -9.69 2.01 9.94
N PRO A 74 -9.31 2.85 10.92
CA PRO A 74 -7.95 3.37 11.03
C PRO A 74 -6.93 2.26 11.33
N ALA A 75 -7.34 1.15 11.98
CA ALA A 75 -6.46 0.01 12.23
C ALA A 75 -6.10 -0.69 10.92
N ARG A 76 -7.06 -0.89 10.02
CA ARG A 76 -6.81 -1.41 8.66
C ARG A 76 -5.87 -0.49 7.87
N VAL A 77 -6.03 0.82 7.97
CA VAL A 77 -5.10 1.79 7.34
C VAL A 77 -3.68 1.62 7.88
N GLY A 78 -3.52 1.54 9.21
CA GLY A 78 -2.23 1.34 9.86
C GLY A 78 -1.52 0.05 9.40
N VAL A 79 -2.24 -1.07 9.38
CA VAL A 79 -1.71 -2.37 8.92
C VAL A 79 -1.25 -2.29 7.46
N GLN A 80 -2.06 -1.71 6.57
CA GLN A 80 -1.70 -1.60 5.15
C GLN A 80 -0.47 -0.71 4.93
N LYS A 81 -0.31 0.36 5.72
CA LYS A 81 0.89 1.22 5.68
C LYS A 81 2.15 0.46 6.07
N VAL A 82 2.09 -0.33 7.14
CA VAL A 82 3.21 -1.18 7.57
C VAL A 82 3.56 -2.21 6.48
N MET A 83 2.55 -2.84 5.88
CA MET A 83 2.76 -3.83 4.81
C MET A 83 3.38 -3.20 3.54
N SER A 84 3.02 -1.96 3.19
CA SER A 84 3.68 -1.21 2.11
C SER A 84 5.16 -1.00 2.37
N VAL A 85 5.53 -0.59 3.58
CA VAL A 85 6.94 -0.39 3.95
C VAL A 85 7.70 -1.72 3.91
N ILE A 86 7.12 -2.81 4.44
CA ILE A 86 7.73 -4.14 4.42
C ILE A 86 7.95 -4.63 2.99
N ARG A 87 6.94 -4.48 2.11
CA ARG A 87 7.07 -4.87 0.70
C ARG A 87 8.06 -4.00 -0.07
N GLN A 88 8.09 -2.69 0.20
CA GLN A 88 9.04 -1.79 -0.44
C GLN A 88 10.48 -2.13 -0.03
N ARG A 89 10.71 -2.41 1.26
CA ARG A 89 12.00 -2.92 1.75
C ARG A 89 12.36 -4.25 1.11
N GLY A 90 11.43 -5.21 1.08
CA GLY A 90 11.65 -6.52 0.46
C GLY A 90 11.87 -6.48 -1.06
N ALA A 91 11.29 -5.51 -1.77
CA ALA A 91 11.53 -5.30 -3.20
C ALA A 91 12.91 -4.67 -3.47
N SER A 92 13.40 -3.80 -2.57
CA SER A 92 14.74 -3.23 -2.63
C SER A 92 15.83 -4.22 -2.17
N THR A 93 15.50 -5.20 -1.34
CA THR A 93 16.39 -6.31 -0.99
C THR A 93 16.30 -7.38 -2.07
N MET A 94 17.06 -7.21 -3.15
CA MET A 94 17.24 -8.18 -4.24
C MET A 94 17.98 -9.47 -3.82
N GLU A 95 18.06 -9.78 -2.52
CA GLU A 95 18.69 -11.01 -2.06
C GLU A 95 17.72 -12.17 -2.26
N LYS A 96 17.94 -12.94 -3.34
CA LYS A 96 17.27 -14.22 -3.56
C LYS A 96 17.40 -15.05 -2.26
N PRO A 97 16.34 -15.68 -1.74
CA PRO A 97 16.40 -16.53 -0.54
C PRO A 97 17.48 -17.63 -0.59
N ALA A 98 17.97 -17.97 -1.78
CA ALA A 98 19.11 -18.85 -1.99
C ALA A 98 20.46 -18.23 -1.55
N GLN A 99 20.68 -16.92 -1.73
CA GLN A 99 21.93 -16.25 -1.38
C GLN A 99 22.10 -16.03 0.13
N ILE A 100 21.00 -15.77 0.86
CA ILE A 100 21.02 -15.70 2.34
C ILE A 100 21.43 -17.05 2.95
N ARG A 101 20.98 -18.17 2.35
CA ARG A 101 21.37 -19.52 2.80
C ARG A 101 22.86 -19.80 2.58
N ALA A 102 23.44 -19.38 1.45
CA ALA A 102 24.86 -19.58 1.18
C ALA A 102 25.76 -18.78 2.13
N ALA A 103 25.41 -17.53 2.45
CA ALA A 103 26.18 -16.68 3.37
C ALA A 103 26.14 -17.19 4.83
N ALA A 104 25.02 -17.75 5.26
CA ALA A 104 24.88 -18.34 6.60
C ALA A 104 25.72 -19.61 6.76
N VAL A 105 25.88 -20.42 5.71
CA VAL A 105 26.72 -21.63 5.76
C VAL A 105 28.20 -21.29 5.88
N GLN A 106 28.67 -20.20 5.26
CA GLN A 106 30.08 -19.79 5.31
C GLN A 106 30.51 -19.19 6.66
N ASN A 107 29.57 -18.80 7.52
CA ASN A 107 29.87 -18.22 8.85
C ASN A 107 29.56 -19.18 10.02
N LEU A 108 29.28 -20.46 9.74
CA LEU A 108 29.10 -21.45 10.79
C LEU A 108 30.47 -21.80 11.43
N PRO A 109 30.57 -21.83 12.77
CA PRO A 109 31.74 -22.36 13.45
C PRO A 109 32.07 -23.77 12.97
N LEU A 110 33.36 -24.06 12.75
CA LEU A 110 33.86 -25.35 12.25
C LEU A 110 33.37 -26.56 13.07
N ALA A 111 33.02 -26.36 14.34
CA ALA A 111 32.44 -27.37 15.23
C ALA A 111 31.11 -27.96 14.72
N ILE A 112 30.39 -27.27 13.83
CA ILE A 112 29.10 -27.70 13.29
C ILE A 112 29.26 -28.39 11.92
N MET A 113 30.40 -28.22 11.24
CA MET A 113 30.63 -28.74 9.88
C MET A 113 31.08 -30.21 9.81
N GLY A 114 31.18 -30.91 10.95
CA GLY A 114 31.33 -32.37 10.99
C GLY A 114 32.57 -32.95 10.31
N ILE A 115 33.62 -32.15 10.10
CA ILE A 115 34.94 -32.63 9.69
C ILE A 115 35.78 -32.96 10.93
N SER A 116 35.63 -34.20 11.40
CA SER A 116 36.56 -34.90 12.29
C SER A 116 36.87 -36.27 11.69
#